data_AF-A0A3B8MJA2-F1
#
_entry.id   AF-A0A3B8MJA2-F1
#
_cell.length_a   1.000
_cell.length_b   1.000
_cell.length_c   1.000
_cell.angle_alpha   90.00
_cell.angle_beta   90.00
_cell.angle_gamma   90.00
#
_symmetry.space_group_name_H-M   'P 1'
#
loop_
_entity.id
_entity.type
_entity.pdbx_description
1 polymer ?
#
loop_
_entity_poly.entity_id
_entity_poly.type
_entity_poly.pdbx_seq_one_letter_code
_entity_poly.pdbx_strand_id
1 'polypeptide(L)'
;MTILLRYVLRKFMVDAAISAFAFVVIFIVVDLSNQISAYLDEAADLSSIVAYYAWSVPYFLFLTLPMSLLLGSLFCIGGLSRRNELSAMKASGVSLYRVLLPIQVFALLLSGAAWAASWSWIPMANRVRAENSVVPTSPGRQRRIQLVLRDVEGQVVSLGEYKAKERRG
;
A
#
# COMPACT_ATOMS: atom_id res chain seq x y z
N MET A 1 23.08 -26.32 -9.38
CA MET A 1 22.95 -24.84 -9.32
C MET A 1 21.55 -24.37 -8.90
N THR A 2 20.47 -25.10 -9.19
CA THR A 2 19.08 -24.75 -8.77
C THR A 2 18.85 -24.86 -7.26
N ILE A 3 19.61 -25.72 -6.57
CA ILE A 3 19.56 -25.88 -5.11
C ILE A 3 19.89 -24.58 -4.38
N LEU A 4 20.91 -23.85 -4.80
CA LEU A 4 21.33 -22.59 -4.17
C LEU A 4 20.25 -21.51 -4.35
N LEU A 5 19.72 -21.38 -5.57
CA LEU A 5 18.60 -20.47 -5.88
C LEU A 5 17.36 -20.80 -5.05
N ARG A 6 16.99 -22.08 -4.95
CA ARG A 6 15.84 -22.52 -4.15
C ARG A 6 16.04 -22.25 -2.66
N TYR A 7 17.26 -22.43 -2.16
CA TYR A 7 17.61 -22.12 -0.78
C TYR A 7 17.50 -20.63 -0.48
N VAL A 8 18.13 -19.77 -1.31
CA VAL A 8 18.08 -18.31 -1.15
C VAL A 8 16.65 -17.80 -1.28
N LEU A 9 15.87 -18.31 -2.24
CA LEU A 9 14.47 -17.95 -2.41
C LEU A 9 13.62 -18.35 -1.20
N ARG A 10 13.81 -19.57 -0.66
CA ARG A 10 13.09 -20.01 0.53
C ARG A 10 13.43 -19.14 1.74
N LYS A 11 14.72 -18.83 1.92
CA LYS A 11 15.19 -17.96 3.00
C LYS A 11 14.59 -16.55 2.86
N PHE A 12 14.62 -15.99 1.65
CA PHE A 12 14.01 -14.70 1.36
C PHE A 12 12.49 -14.69 1.64
N MET A 13 11.76 -15.72 1.23
CA MET A 13 10.32 -15.83 1.49
C MET A 13 10.00 -15.87 2.98
N VAL A 14 10.81 -16.59 3.78
CA VAL A 14 10.65 -16.62 5.23
C VAL A 14 10.96 -15.24 5.84
N ASP A 15 12.09 -14.64 5.48
CA ASP A 15 12.51 -13.33 6.00
C ASP A 15 11.51 -12.21 5.59
N ALA A 16 10.95 -12.27 4.39
CA ALA A 16 9.89 -11.38 3.91
C ALA A 16 8.56 -11.59 4.64
N ALA A 17 8.15 -12.84 4.88
CA ALA A 17 6.92 -13.15 5.62
C ALA A 17 7.00 -12.66 7.08
N ILE A 18 8.16 -12.85 7.74
CA ILE A 18 8.40 -12.33 9.09
C ILE A 18 8.32 -10.80 9.10
N SER A 19 8.95 -10.16 8.12
CA SER A 19 8.91 -8.70 7.99
C SER A 19 7.49 -8.19 7.76
N ALA A 20 6.71 -8.86 6.90
CA ALA A 20 5.32 -8.50 6.61
C ALA A 20 4.45 -8.65 7.85
N PHE A 21 4.61 -9.75 8.60
CA PHE A 21 3.92 -9.96 9.86
C PHE A 21 4.23 -8.86 10.87
N ALA A 22 5.51 -8.50 11.04
CA ALA A 22 5.91 -7.42 11.94
C ALA A 22 5.26 -6.08 11.55
N PHE A 23 5.23 -5.74 10.26
CA PHE A 23 4.56 -4.53 9.79
C PHE A 23 3.05 -4.55 10.02
N VAL A 24 2.38 -5.68 9.78
CA VAL A 24 0.94 -5.82 10.06
C VAL A 24 0.65 -5.58 11.54
N VAL A 25 1.44 -6.17 12.45
CA VAL A 25 1.27 -5.96 13.89
C VAL A 25 1.49 -4.49 14.27
N ILE A 26 2.54 -3.87 13.75
CA ILE A 26 2.81 -2.43 13.99
C ILE A 26 1.62 -1.58 13.50
N PHE A 27 1.09 -1.87 12.30
CA PHE A 27 -0.05 -1.14 11.75
C PHE A 27 -1.31 -1.31 12.59
N ILE A 28 -1.61 -2.52 13.06
CA ILE A 28 -2.75 -2.76 13.96
C ILE A 28 -2.61 -1.93 15.23
N VAL A 29 -1.42 -1.88 15.84
CA VAL A 29 -1.18 -1.09 17.05
C VAL A 29 -1.35 0.41 16.79
N VAL A 30 -0.83 0.92 15.67
CA VAL A 30 -0.97 2.33 15.28
C VAL A 30 -2.44 2.69 15.01
N ASP A 31 -3.16 1.84 14.28
CA ASP A 31 -4.57 2.04 13.95
C ASP A 31 -5.45 2.03 15.22
N LEU A 32 -5.21 1.06 16.10
CA LEU A 32 -5.89 0.95 17.38
C LEU A 32 -5.62 2.17 18.26
N SER A 33 -4.37 2.63 18.30
CA SER A 33 -3.99 3.84 19.06
C SER A 33 -4.68 5.09 18.52
N ASN A 34 -4.88 5.20 17.21
CA ASN A 34 -5.54 6.36 16.60
C ASN A 34 -7.07 6.35 16.82
N GLN A 35 -7.66 5.17 16.97
CA GLN A 35 -9.13 5.00 17.07
C GLN A 35 -9.60 4.71 18.50
N ILE A 36 -8.68 4.68 19.48
CA ILE A 36 -9.01 4.30 20.87
C ILE A 36 -10.12 5.15 21.47
N SER A 37 -10.16 6.46 21.18
CA SER A 37 -11.22 7.35 21.65
C SER A 37 -12.58 7.00 21.06
N ALA A 38 -12.65 6.66 19.78
CA ALA A 38 -13.90 6.26 19.12
C ALA A 38 -14.44 4.93 19.68
N TYR A 39 -13.56 3.97 19.96
CA TYR A 39 -13.96 2.70 20.56
C TYR A 39 -14.47 2.84 22.00
N LEU A 40 -13.91 3.79 22.76
CA LEU A 40 -14.35 4.11 24.11
C LEU A 40 -15.73 4.80 24.11
N ASP A 41 -15.96 5.72 23.16
CA ASP A 41 -17.23 6.44 23.04
C ASP A 41 -18.39 5.54 22.59
N GLU A 42 -18.13 4.56 21.72
CA GLU A 42 -19.14 3.61 21.22
C GLU A 42 -19.35 2.37 22.12
N ALA A 43 -18.62 2.24 23.24
CA ALA A 43 -18.64 1.05 24.10
C ALA A 43 -18.45 -0.26 23.29
N ALA A 44 -17.50 -0.25 22.36
CA ALA A 44 -17.29 -1.35 21.43
C ALA A 44 -16.86 -2.64 22.16
N ASP A 45 -17.52 -3.76 21.85
CA ASP A 45 -17.15 -5.06 22.40
C ASP A 45 -15.80 -5.54 21.82
N LEU A 46 -14.95 -6.13 22.68
CA LEU A 46 -13.61 -6.58 22.31
C LEU A 46 -13.65 -7.59 21.15
N SER A 47 -14.69 -8.43 21.10
CA SER A 47 -14.88 -9.41 20.03
C SER A 47 -15.06 -8.75 18.65
N SER A 48 -15.76 -7.61 18.61
CA SER A 48 -16.01 -6.85 17.38
C SER A 48 -14.74 -6.19 16.88
N ILE A 49 -13.90 -5.68 17.79
CA ILE A 49 -12.59 -5.09 17.47
C ILE A 49 -11.67 -6.16 16.86
N VAL A 50 -11.57 -7.34 17.48
CA VAL A 50 -10.73 -8.43 16.96
C VAL A 50 -11.22 -8.91 15.58
N ALA A 51 -12.53 -9.03 15.40
CA ALA A 51 -13.11 -9.38 14.10
C ALA A 51 -12.77 -8.33 13.03
N TYR A 52 -12.93 -7.04 13.35
CA TYR A 52 -12.56 -5.94 12.44
C TYR A 52 -11.09 -6.03 12.00
N TYR A 53 -10.17 -6.22 12.94
CA TYR A 53 -8.75 -6.31 12.59
C TYR A 53 -8.43 -7.57 11.80
N ALA A 54 -9.08 -8.72 12.08
CA ALA A 54 -8.90 -9.94 11.31
C ALA A 54 -9.29 -9.75 9.82
N TRP A 55 -10.39 -9.04 9.55
CA TRP A 55 -10.81 -8.68 8.19
C TRP A 55 -9.93 -7.59 7.55
N SER A 56 -9.25 -6.79 8.36
CA SER A 56 -8.37 -5.71 7.89
C SER A 56 -6.94 -6.17 7.60
N VAL A 57 -6.54 -7.37 8.06
CA VAL A 57 -5.19 -7.94 7.80
C VAL A 57 -4.82 -7.93 6.32
N PRO A 58 -5.66 -8.37 5.35
CA PRO A 58 -5.28 -8.36 3.94
C PRO A 58 -4.99 -6.95 3.43
N TYR A 59 -5.76 -5.96 3.88
CA TYR A 59 -5.55 -4.56 3.52
C TYR A 59 -4.20 -4.04 4.03
N PHE A 60 -3.88 -4.27 5.31
CA PHE A 60 -2.58 -3.90 5.86
C PHE A 60 -1.43 -4.65 5.19
N LEU A 61 -1.62 -5.90 4.82
CA LEU A 61 -0.61 -6.69 4.10
C LEU A 61 -0.30 -6.08 2.73
N PHE A 62 -1.33 -5.66 1.97
CA PHE A 62 -1.15 -4.99 0.68
C PHE A 62 -0.45 -3.63 0.82
N LEU A 63 -0.81 -2.86 1.86
CA LEU A 63 -0.22 -1.55 2.12
C LEU A 63 1.26 -1.65 2.53
N THR A 64 1.60 -2.66 3.35
CA THR A 64 2.95 -2.83 3.92
C THR A 64 3.87 -3.69 3.07
N LEU A 65 3.34 -4.36 2.05
CA LEU A 65 4.05 -5.23 1.11
C LEU A 65 5.38 -4.64 0.57
N PRO A 66 5.42 -3.41 0.03
CA PRO A 66 6.68 -2.86 -0.49
C PRO A 66 7.74 -2.68 0.61
N MET A 67 7.32 -2.26 1.81
CA MET A 67 8.21 -2.05 2.95
C MET A 67 8.70 -3.38 3.53
N SER A 68 7.81 -4.38 3.61
CA SER A 68 8.15 -5.70 4.11
C SER A 68 9.13 -6.43 3.21
N LEU A 69 9.04 -6.25 1.88
CA LEU A 69 10.01 -6.82 0.95
C LEU A 69 11.39 -6.17 1.03
N LEU A 70 11.45 -4.85 1.22
CA LEU A 70 12.72 -4.16 1.46
C LEU A 70 13.40 -4.72 2.71
N LEU A 71 12.66 -4.80 3.82
CA LEU A 71 13.19 -5.28 5.08
C LEU A 71 13.53 -6.79 5.03
N GLY A 72 12.69 -7.58 4.37
CA GLY A 72 12.93 -9.01 4.14
C GLY A 72 14.17 -9.26 3.30
N SER A 73 14.43 -8.42 2.28
CA SER A 73 15.66 -8.50 1.49
C SER A 73 16.90 -8.19 2.33
N LEU A 74 16.79 -7.19 3.22
CA LEU A 74 17.86 -6.80 4.13
C LEU A 74 18.17 -7.91 5.13
N PHE A 75 17.15 -8.52 5.75
CA PHE A 75 17.34 -9.65 6.66
C PHE A 75 17.83 -10.92 5.93
N CYS A 76 17.40 -11.12 4.69
CA CYS A 76 17.90 -12.22 3.87
C CYS A 76 19.42 -12.13 3.68
N ILE A 77 19.88 -11.03 3.10
CA ILE A 77 21.30 -10.78 2.81
C ILE A 77 22.10 -10.65 4.11
N GLY A 78 21.57 -9.94 5.11
CA GLY A 78 22.20 -9.79 6.41
C GLY A 78 22.39 -11.12 7.12
N GLY A 79 21.41 -12.03 7.06
CA GLY A 79 21.51 -13.38 7.62
C GLY A 79 22.52 -14.25 6.87
N LEU A 80 22.54 -14.18 5.53
CA LEU A 80 23.54 -14.86 4.69
C LEU A 80 24.97 -14.37 4.97
N SER A 81 25.12 -13.06 5.22
CA SER A 81 26.41 -12.45 5.57
C SER A 81 26.86 -12.85 6.97
N ARG A 82 25.97 -12.84 7.99
CA ARG A 82 26.32 -13.22 9.37
C ARG A 82 26.76 -14.68 9.50
N ARG A 83 26.21 -15.57 8.68
CA ARG A 83 26.58 -16.99 8.66
C ARG A 83 27.78 -17.31 7.76
N ASN A 84 28.45 -16.29 7.21
CA ASN A 84 29.52 -16.45 6.21
C ASN A 84 29.12 -17.25 4.95
N GLU A 85 27.82 -17.52 4.75
CA GLU A 85 27.30 -18.22 3.57
C GLU A 85 27.55 -17.38 2.31
N LEU A 86 27.37 -16.05 2.41
CA LEU A 86 27.61 -15.13 1.31
C LEU A 86 29.09 -15.12 0.88
N SER A 87 30.01 -15.16 1.86
CA SER A 87 31.46 -15.22 1.61
C SER A 87 31.88 -16.56 1.00
N ALA A 88 31.31 -17.68 1.47
CA ALA A 88 31.56 -19.01 0.92
C ALA A 88 31.06 -19.15 -0.52
N MET A 89 29.88 -18.59 -0.83
CA MET A 89 29.37 -18.52 -2.20
C MET A 89 30.32 -17.73 -3.11
N LYS A 90 30.83 -16.59 -2.64
CA LYS A 90 31.76 -15.77 -3.40
C LYS A 90 33.11 -16.46 -3.61
N ALA A 91 33.61 -17.18 -2.60
CA ALA A 91 34.85 -17.97 -2.68
C ALA A 91 34.74 -19.15 -3.64
N SER A 92 33.55 -19.75 -3.80
CA SER A 92 33.28 -20.81 -4.77
C SER A 92 33.03 -20.31 -6.20
N GLY A 93 33.28 -19.02 -6.47
CA GLY A 93 33.14 -18.42 -7.81
C GLY A 93 31.70 -18.07 -8.19
N VAL A 94 30.74 -18.14 -7.27
CA VAL A 94 29.36 -17.70 -7.54
C VAL A 94 29.31 -16.18 -7.51
N SER A 95 28.84 -15.57 -8.60
CA SER A 95 28.67 -14.12 -8.67
C SER A 95 27.58 -13.64 -7.69
N LEU A 96 27.83 -12.50 -7.04
CA LEU A 96 26.89 -11.90 -6.09
C LEU A 96 25.54 -11.56 -6.75
N TYR A 97 25.58 -11.16 -8.02
CA TYR A 97 24.40 -10.91 -8.83
C TYR A 97 23.47 -12.13 -8.94
N ARG A 98 24.01 -13.35 -8.94
CA ARG A 98 23.21 -14.58 -9.01
C ARG A 98 22.49 -14.88 -7.69
N VAL A 99 23.04 -14.45 -6.56
CA VAL A 99 22.40 -14.53 -5.23
C VAL A 99 21.27 -13.50 -5.12
N LEU A 100 21.46 -12.32 -5.73
CA LEU A 100 20.47 -11.24 -5.77
C LEU A 100 19.29 -11.56 -6.71
N LEU A 101 19.56 -12.21 -7.84
CA LEU A 101 18.58 -12.55 -8.89
C LEU A 101 17.18 -13.00 -8.38
N PRO A 102 17.02 -13.97 -7.45
CA PRO A 102 15.70 -14.36 -6.95
C PRO A 102 14.94 -13.21 -6.25
N ILE A 103 15.65 -12.31 -5.56
CA ILE A 103 15.08 -11.14 -4.89
C ILE A 103 14.61 -10.14 -5.95
N GLN A 104 15.45 -9.82 -6.95
CA GLN A 104 15.08 -8.93 -8.05
C GLN A 104 13.89 -9.45 -8.86
N VAL A 105 13.87 -10.75 -9.20
CA VAL A 105 12.75 -11.35 -9.95
C VAL A 105 11.45 -11.22 -9.16
N PHE A 106 11.49 -11.50 -7.86
CA PHE A 106 10.30 -11.34 -7.01
C PHE A 106 9.85 -9.88 -6.91
N ALA A 107 10.77 -8.94 -6.75
CA ALA A 107 10.47 -7.52 -6.71
C ALA A 107 9.87 -7.01 -8.04
N LEU A 108 10.39 -7.46 -9.17
CA LEU A 108 9.86 -7.14 -10.50
C LEU A 108 8.46 -7.72 -10.71
N LEU A 109 8.24 -8.98 -10.33
CA LEU A 109 6.92 -9.61 -10.39
C LEU A 109 5.91 -8.85 -9.54
N LEU A 110 6.30 -8.47 -8.32
CA LEU A 110 5.43 -7.72 -7.44
C LEU A 110 5.18 -6.30 -7.92
N SER A 111 6.18 -5.63 -8.49
CA SER A 111 6.02 -4.32 -9.13
C SER A 111 5.05 -4.40 -10.31
N GLY A 112 5.17 -5.43 -11.16
CA GLY A 112 4.23 -5.68 -12.24
C GLY A 112 2.81 -5.96 -11.74
N ALA A 113 2.67 -6.75 -10.67
CA ALA A 113 1.38 -7.00 -10.03
C ALA A 113 0.77 -5.74 -9.42
N ALA A 114 1.58 -4.91 -8.75
CA ALA A 114 1.14 -3.64 -8.18
C ALA A 114 0.74 -2.62 -9.27
N TRP A 115 1.46 -2.59 -10.39
CA TRP A 115 1.11 -1.76 -11.53
C TRP A 115 -0.19 -2.23 -12.21
N ALA A 116 -0.37 -3.53 -12.40
CA ALA A 116 -1.62 -4.10 -12.93
C ALA A 116 -2.80 -3.85 -11.97
N ALA A 117 -2.58 -3.98 -10.66
CA ALA A 117 -3.54 -3.61 -9.64
C ALA A 117 -3.87 -2.12 -9.71
N SER A 118 -2.88 -1.26 -9.88
CA SER A 118 -3.05 0.19 -10.00
C SER A 118 -3.96 0.57 -11.17
N TRP A 119 -3.79 -0.07 -12.32
CA TRP A 119 -4.59 0.17 -13.52
C TRP A 119 -6.10 -0.11 -13.32
N SER A 120 -6.44 -1.14 -12.53
CA SER A 120 -7.83 -1.59 -12.37
C SER A 120 -8.47 -1.14 -11.05
N TRP A 121 -7.72 -1.15 -9.94
CA TRP A 121 -8.25 -0.86 -8.60
C TRP A 121 -8.33 0.62 -8.28
N ILE A 122 -7.36 1.45 -8.68
CA ILE A 122 -7.37 2.88 -8.34
C ILE A 122 -8.60 3.61 -8.93
N PRO A 123 -9.00 3.43 -10.20
CA PRO A 123 -10.20 4.10 -10.71
C PRO A 123 -11.49 3.59 -10.07
N MET A 124 -11.53 2.34 -9.60
CA MET A 124 -12.69 1.78 -8.89
C MET A 124 -12.76 2.29 -7.45
N ALA A 125 -11.63 2.26 -6.72
CA ALA A 125 -11.51 2.73 -5.35
C ALA A 125 -11.77 4.25 -5.24
N ASN A 126 -11.34 5.04 -6.22
CA ASN A 126 -11.70 6.46 -6.29
C ASN A 126 -13.19 6.68 -6.57
N ARG A 127 -13.83 5.80 -7.36
CA ARG A 127 -15.27 5.90 -7.65
C ARG A 127 -16.10 5.59 -6.40
N VAL A 128 -15.74 4.54 -5.67
CA VAL A 128 -16.38 4.17 -4.39
C VAL A 128 -16.10 5.18 -3.29
N ARG A 129 -14.90 5.78 -3.24
CA ARG A 129 -14.62 6.89 -2.31
C ARG A 129 -15.36 8.17 -2.67
N ALA A 130 -15.59 8.46 -3.96
CA ALA A 130 -16.41 9.60 -4.38
C ALA A 130 -17.89 9.41 -4.05
N GLU A 131 -18.36 8.16 -4.04
CA GLU A 131 -19.74 7.80 -3.70
C GLU A 131 -19.97 7.75 -2.18
N ASN A 132 -19.02 7.22 -1.40
CA ASN A 132 -19.09 7.08 0.06
C ASN A 132 -18.39 8.20 0.84
N SER A 133 -17.85 9.22 0.17
CA SER A 133 -17.35 10.40 0.88
C SER A 133 -18.54 11.10 1.52
N VAL A 134 -18.73 10.82 2.81
CA VAL A 134 -19.38 11.65 3.82
C VAL A 134 -18.52 12.91 4.02
N VAL A 135 -18.19 13.60 2.92
CA VAL A 135 -18.15 15.05 2.98
C VAL A 135 -19.63 15.38 3.05
N PRO A 136 -20.15 15.93 4.16
CA PRO A 136 -21.46 16.54 4.10
C PRO A 136 -21.36 17.57 2.97
N THR A 137 -21.96 17.29 1.82
CA THR A 137 -22.48 18.33 0.96
C THR A 137 -23.44 19.09 1.85
N SER A 138 -22.90 20.07 2.60
CA SER A 138 -23.67 20.89 3.52
C SER A 138 -24.87 21.39 2.74
N PRO A 139 -26.12 21.10 3.17
CA PRO A 139 -27.33 21.43 2.41
C PRO A 139 -27.56 22.94 2.20
N GLY A 140 -26.63 23.79 2.66
CA GLY A 140 -26.70 25.24 2.57
C GLY A 140 -25.51 25.94 1.92
N ARG A 141 -24.49 25.22 1.41
CA ARG A 141 -23.37 25.90 0.70
C ARG A 141 -23.56 25.74 -0.79
N GLN A 142 -24.19 26.78 -1.39
CA GLN A 142 -24.28 26.99 -2.84
C GLN A 142 -23.03 26.45 -3.52
N ARG A 143 -23.27 25.51 -4.44
CA ARG A 143 -22.27 24.87 -5.28
C ARG A 143 -21.65 25.92 -6.21
N ARG A 144 -20.77 26.79 -5.68
CA ARG A 144 -19.83 27.57 -6.49
C ARG A 144 -18.80 26.58 -7.02
N ILE A 145 -19.15 25.89 -8.10
CA ILE A 145 -18.16 25.23 -8.95
C ILE A 145 -17.39 26.37 -9.61
N GLN A 146 -16.38 26.88 -8.92
CA GLN A 146 -15.46 27.84 -9.51
C GLN A 146 -14.51 27.01 -10.39
N LEU A 147 -14.94 26.80 -11.65
CA LEU A 147 -14.06 26.30 -12.70
C LEU A 147 -13.01 27.38 -12.93
N VAL A 148 -11.87 27.22 -12.26
CA VAL A 148 -10.69 28.05 -12.48
C VAL A 148 -9.95 27.45 -13.67
N LEU A 149 -10.34 27.87 -14.86
CA LEU A 149 -9.55 27.62 -16.05
C LEU A 149 -8.47 28.69 -16.08
N ARG A 150 -7.23 28.27 -15.80
CA ARG A 150 -6.06 29.12 -15.98
C ARG A 150 -5.60 28.95 -17.42
N ASP A 151 -5.96 29.91 -18.26
CA ASP A 151 -5.52 29.94 -19.65
C ASP A 151 -4.02 30.27 -19.72
N VAL A 152 -3.37 29.89 -20.83
CA VAL A 152 -1.90 29.88 -21.02
C VAL A 152 -1.28 31.28 -20.91
N GLU A 153 -2.07 32.35 -21.00
CA GLU A 153 -1.66 33.74 -20.78
C GLU A 153 -1.79 34.22 -19.32
N GLY A 154 -2.03 33.32 -18.37
CA GLY A 154 -2.01 33.63 -16.94
C GLY A 154 -3.25 34.37 -16.44
N GLN A 155 -4.26 34.61 -17.28
CA GLN A 155 -5.55 35.12 -16.84
C GLN A 155 -6.40 34.02 -16.21
N VAL A 156 -6.89 34.31 -15.01
CA VAL A 156 -7.71 33.42 -14.20
C VAL A 156 -9.17 33.78 -14.48
N VAL A 157 -9.79 33.09 -15.45
CA VAL A 157 -11.20 33.30 -15.75
C VAL A 157 -12.02 32.35 -14.89
N SER A 158 -12.72 32.89 -13.91
CA SER A 158 -13.66 32.13 -13.07
C SER A 158 -15.08 32.29 -13.59
N LEU A 159 -15.63 31.26 -14.22
CA LEU A 159 -17.04 31.25 -14.62
C LEU A 159 -17.90 30.83 -13.42
N GLY A 160 -18.65 31.78 -12.87
CA GLY A 160 -19.69 31.54 -11.90
C GLY A 160 -21.02 31.23 -12.58
N GLU A 161 -21.51 30.02 -12.36
CA GLU A 161 -22.90 29.55 -12.60
C GLU A 161 -23.36 29.36 -14.06
N TYR A 162 -23.47 28.09 -14.48
CA TYR A 162 -24.29 27.67 -15.63
C TYR A 162 -25.65 27.16 -15.12
N LYS A 163 -26.68 28.00 -15.16
CA LYS A 163 -28.08 27.60 -14.91
C LYS A 163 -28.68 27.01 -16.18
N ALA A 164 -28.66 25.68 -16.29
CA ALA A 164 -29.18 24.94 -17.45
C ALA A 164 -30.71 24.71 -17.45
N LYS A 165 -31.51 25.56 -16.79
CA LYS A 165 -32.95 25.25 -16.61
C LYS A 165 -33.85 26.48 -16.55
N GLU A 166 -33.83 27.30 -17.60
CA GLU A 166 -34.89 28.28 -17.83
C GLU A 166 -34.99 28.66 -19.33
N ARG A 167 -35.50 27.73 -20.15
CA ARG A 167 -36.15 28.03 -21.44
C ARG A 167 -37.22 26.98 -21.73
N ARG A 168 -38.36 27.12 -21.05
CA ARG A 168 -39.69 26.80 -21.59
C ARG A 168 -40.61 27.92 -21.11
N GLY A 169 -41.13 28.66 -22.08
CA GLY A 169 -41.88 29.91 -21.94
C GLY A 169 -41.67 30.69 -23.21
#